data_AF-V6HSY2-F1
#
_entry.id   AF-V6HSY2-F1
#
_cell.length_a   1.000
_cell.length_b   1.000
_cell.length_c   1.000
_cell.angle_alpha   90.00
_cell.angle_beta   90.00
_cell.angle_gamma   90.00
#
_symmetry.space_group_name_H-M   'P 1'
#
loop_
_entity.id
_entity.type
_entity.pdbx_description
1 polymer ?
#
loop_
_entity_poly.entity_id
_entity_poly.type
_entity_poly.pdbx_seq_one_letter_code
_entity_poly.pdbx_strand_id
1 'polypeptide(L)'
;MEIYINEHLLDSSLENEKKLGEVFGEINKWVESKGKYVLGCTVDGVEFKASSMNDQGIESATKMEFLVGEEMDFLVSTLTELDLYVDKVGSTLFGRDSLTEKESNQLGDGVKWIGNVLDSASILLRLKLDQIKPMGTGNTVSQIMSEISSNYGNLDNMEAIEAFLENLRDLKLFIMDLIARTQVLDLDLPTLKEILNTFIDNIGGLKEAFVKVNEAYQSGKDEVATELLTQSVTQINVLLTSFITLKLKKPDLDFSEIEIDGIGFEEKTGELNEILAAIAVALEEKDIIRAGDSIEYELPGTLDEFLPFLKLIREKIS
;
A
#
# COMPACT_ATOMS: atom_id res chain seq x y z
N MET A 1 -27.12 -21.02 19.92
CA MET A 1 -25.89 -20.73 19.15
C MET A 1 -24.97 -19.93 20.04
N GLU A 2 -23.70 -20.33 20.13
CA GLU A 2 -22.63 -19.59 20.81
C GLU A 2 -21.88 -18.72 19.81
N ILE A 3 -21.48 -17.51 20.22
CA ILE A 3 -20.73 -16.57 19.38
C ILE A 3 -19.34 -16.38 19.99
N TYR A 4 -18.32 -16.58 19.18
CA TYR A 4 -16.93 -16.38 19.57
C TYR A 4 -16.30 -15.25 18.76
N ILE A 5 -15.49 -14.42 19.40
CA ILE A 5 -14.65 -13.41 18.75
C ILE A 5 -13.20 -13.67 19.16
N ASN A 6 -12.32 -13.98 18.19
CA ASN A 6 -10.92 -14.34 18.45
C ASN A 6 -10.78 -15.37 19.59
N GLU A 7 -11.49 -16.49 19.46
CA GLU A 7 -11.54 -17.60 20.44
C GLU A 7 -12.17 -17.26 21.81
N HIS A 8 -12.60 -16.01 22.03
CA HIS A 8 -13.29 -15.61 23.25
C HIS A 8 -14.81 -15.67 23.07
N LEU A 9 -15.50 -16.36 23.98
CA LEU A 9 -16.96 -16.38 24.02
C LEU A 9 -17.50 -14.96 24.27
N LEU A 10 -18.39 -14.51 23.40
CA LEU A 10 -19.05 -13.22 23.55
C LEU A 10 -20.19 -13.36 24.57
N ASP A 11 -20.06 -12.66 25.70
CA ASP A 11 -21.01 -12.74 26.82
C ASP A 11 -22.39 -12.09 26.53
N SER A 12 -22.57 -11.47 25.36
CA SER A 12 -23.84 -10.83 24.98
C SER A 12 -24.85 -11.84 24.44
N SER A 13 -26.04 -11.86 25.03
CA SER A 13 -27.20 -12.58 24.48
C SER A 13 -27.67 -11.94 23.16
N LEU A 14 -27.97 -12.77 22.16
CA LEU A 14 -28.72 -12.37 20.96
C LEU A 14 -30.04 -11.73 21.41
N GLU A 15 -30.23 -10.44 21.10
CA GLU A 15 -31.38 -9.69 21.61
C GLU A 15 -32.59 -9.83 20.69
N ASN A 16 -32.40 -9.88 19.36
CA ASN A 16 -33.50 -9.91 18.39
C ASN A 16 -33.23 -10.70 17.09
N GLU A 17 -32.01 -11.19 16.88
CA GLU A 17 -31.57 -11.84 15.65
C GLU A 17 -32.14 -13.25 15.54
N LYS A 18 -32.72 -13.57 14.38
CA LYS A 18 -33.30 -14.89 14.08
C LYS A 18 -32.55 -15.62 12.98
N LYS A 19 -31.76 -14.90 12.18
CA LYS A 19 -30.99 -15.43 11.07
C LYS A 19 -29.50 -15.26 11.27
N LEU A 20 -28.70 -16.20 10.74
CA LEU A 20 -27.24 -16.09 10.76
C LEU A 20 -26.73 -14.80 10.09
N GLY A 21 -27.43 -14.35 9.05
CA GLY A 21 -27.17 -13.08 8.39
C GLY A 21 -27.33 -11.84 9.28
N GLU A 22 -28.35 -11.85 10.13
CA GLU A 22 -28.61 -10.75 11.07
C GLU A 22 -27.53 -10.71 12.15
N VAL A 23 -27.14 -11.88 12.67
CA VAL A 23 -26.04 -12.00 13.63
C VAL A 23 -24.72 -11.51 13.01
N PHE A 24 -24.41 -11.92 11.78
CA PHE A 24 -23.22 -11.43 11.07
C PHE A 24 -23.24 -9.91 10.93
N GLY A 25 -24.37 -9.33 10.52
CA GLY A 25 -24.52 -7.89 10.33
C GLY A 25 -24.36 -7.08 11.61
N GLU A 26 -24.96 -7.52 12.72
CA GLU A 26 -24.87 -6.80 14.00
C GLU A 26 -23.48 -6.91 14.64
N ILE A 27 -22.85 -8.09 14.57
CA ILE A 27 -21.46 -8.23 15.01
C ILE A 27 -20.53 -7.37 14.16
N ASN A 28 -20.71 -7.33 12.83
CA ASN A 28 -19.89 -6.49 11.96
C ASN A 28 -19.99 -5.00 12.33
N LYS A 29 -21.21 -4.48 12.53
CA LYS A 29 -21.42 -3.08 12.99
C LYS A 29 -20.78 -2.82 14.35
N TRP A 30 -20.91 -3.75 15.29
CA TRP A 30 -20.32 -3.62 16.62
C TRP A 30 -18.78 -3.61 16.56
N VAL A 31 -18.21 -4.48 15.74
CA VAL A 31 -16.76 -4.56 15.47
C VAL A 31 -16.27 -3.24 14.84
N GLU A 32 -16.95 -2.73 13.81
CA GLU A 32 -16.65 -1.45 13.15
C GLU A 32 -16.74 -0.27 14.12
N SER A 33 -17.73 -0.25 15.02
CA SER A 33 -17.88 0.81 16.03
C SER A 33 -16.70 0.93 17.00
N LYS A 34 -15.85 -0.11 17.06
CA LYS A 34 -14.65 -0.18 17.89
C LYS A 34 -13.35 0.01 17.08
N GLY A 35 -13.45 0.40 15.81
CA GLY A 35 -12.30 0.57 14.91
C GLY A 35 -11.64 -0.76 14.53
N LYS A 36 -12.42 -1.83 14.47
CA LYS A 36 -11.97 -3.19 14.12
C LYS A 36 -12.81 -3.71 12.95
N TYR A 37 -12.37 -4.79 12.32
CA TYR A 37 -13.06 -5.39 11.16
C TYR A 37 -13.15 -6.91 11.29
N VAL A 38 -14.23 -7.50 10.77
CA VAL A 38 -14.38 -8.95 10.70
C VAL A 38 -13.53 -9.47 9.53
N LEU A 39 -12.46 -10.20 9.83
CA LEU A 39 -11.56 -10.84 8.87
C LEU A 39 -12.13 -12.14 8.30
N GLY A 40 -12.98 -12.81 9.07
CA GLY A 40 -13.56 -14.07 8.67
C GLY A 40 -14.65 -14.48 9.64
N CYS A 41 -15.58 -15.29 9.15
CA CYS A 41 -16.61 -15.88 9.97
C CYS A 41 -16.77 -17.34 9.59
N THR A 42 -16.78 -18.24 10.57
CA THR A 42 -17.12 -19.66 10.37
C THR A 42 -18.34 -20.03 11.18
N VAL A 43 -19.23 -20.83 10.60
CA VAL A 43 -20.38 -21.43 11.25
C VAL A 43 -20.11 -22.94 11.34
N ASP A 44 -19.99 -23.46 12.55
CA ASP A 44 -19.65 -24.86 12.83
C ASP A 44 -18.42 -25.37 12.04
N GLY A 45 -17.40 -24.52 11.92
CA GLY A 45 -16.15 -24.82 11.20
C GLY A 45 -16.22 -24.66 9.68
N VAL A 46 -17.35 -24.23 9.12
CA VAL A 46 -17.51 -23.93 7.68
C VAL A 46 -17.56 -22.42 7.48
N GLU A 47 -16.78 -21.92 6.52
CA GLU A 47 -16.77 -20.50 6.16
C GLU A 47 -18.17 -19.97 5.83
N PHE A 48 -18.52 -18.84 6.44
CA PHE A 48 -19.81 -18.18 6.25
C PHE A 48 -19.92 -17.63 4.83
N LYS A 49 -20.96 -18.05 4.11
CA LYS A 49 -21.25 -17.57 2.75
C LYS A 49 -22.61 -16.93 2.70
N ALA A 50 -22.64 -15.61 2.49
CA ALA A 50 -23.88 -14.84 2.43
C ALA A 50 -24.87 -15.38 1.37
N SER A 51 -24.38 -15.91 0.25
CA SER A 51 -25.23 -16.49 -0.80
C SER A 51 -26.03 -17.72 -0.37
N SER A 52 -25.59 -18.44 0.67
CA SER A 52 -26.22 -19.70 1.11
C SER A 52 -26.66 -19.73 2.57
N MET A 53 -26.08 -18.87 3.42
CA MET A 53 -26.26 -18.94 4.88
C MET A 53 -27.02 -17.75 5.46
N ASN A 54 -27.21 -16.67 4.71
CA ASN A 54 -27.82 -15.43 5.22
C ASN A 54 -29.26 -15.62 5.73
N ASP A 55 -30.02 -16.50 5.07
CA ASP A 55 -31.42 -16.81 5.42
C ASP A 55 -31.59 -17.99 6.38
N GLN A 56 -30.51 -18.67 6.77
CA GLN A 56 -30.59 -19.79 7.69
C GLN A 56 -30.90 -19.31 9.11
N GLY A 57 -31.78 -20.04 9.80
CA GLY A 57 -32.14 -19.73 11.19
C GLY A 57 -30.99 -19.99 12.14
N ILE A 58 -30.87 -19.20 13.20
CA ILE A 58 -29.80 -19.36 14.21
C ILE A 58 -29.85 -20.73 14.90
N GLU A 59 -31.00 -21.41 14.93
CA GLU A 59 -31.14 -22.77 15.43
C GLU A 59 -30.41 -23.84 14.59
N SER A 60 -30.04 -23.52 13.35
CA SER A 60 -29.32 -24.43 12.46
C SER A 60 -27.82 -24.53 12.76
N ALA A 61 -27.30 -23.65 13.62
CA ALA A 61 -25.88 -23.56 13.95
C ALA A 61 -25.64 -23.68 15.45
N THR A 62 -24.62 -24.45 15.81
CA THR A 62 -24.20 -24.54 17.23
C THR A 62 -23.26 -23.41 17.61
N LYS A 63 -22.33 -23.06 16.72
CA LYS A 63 -21.23 -22.13 16.96
C LYS A 63 -21.02 -21.21 15.76
N MET A 64 -20.85 -19.93 16.03
CA MET A 64 -20.44 -18.93 15.06
C MET A 64 -19.17 -18.25 15.57
N GLU A 65 -18.10 -18.30 14.80
CA GLU A 65 -16.78 -17.79 15.19
C GLU A 65 -16.39 -16.67 14.25
N PHE A 66 -16.12 -15.51 14.83
CA PHE A 66 -15.64 -14.33 14.13
C PHE A 66 -14.15 -14.19 14.41
N LEU A 67 -13.37 -14.12 13.34
CA LEU A 67 -12.01 -13.61 13.38
C LEU A 67 -12.10 -12.10 13.18
N VAL A 68 -11.68 -11.33 14.16
CA VAL A 68 -11.74 -9.87 14.16
C VAL A 68 -10.32 -9.32 14.24
N GLY A 69 -9.94 -8.59 13.20
CA GLY A 69 -8.64 -7.94 13.07
C GLY A 69 -8.73 -6.47 13.38
N GLU A 70 -7.57 -5.85 13.48
CA GLU A 70 -7.49 -4.40 13.43
C GLU A 70 -7.73 -3.92 11.99
N GLU A 71 -8.15 -2.67 11.85
CA GLU A 71 -8.41 -2.04 10.57
C GLU A 71 -7.23 -2.13 9.59
N MET A 72 -6.01 -2.19 10.12
CA MET A 72 -4.79 -2.29 9.35
C MET A 72 -4.54 -3.71 8.80
N ASP A 73 -4.86 -4.77 9.54
CA ASP A 73 -4.68 -6.15 9.07
C ASP A 73 -5.58 -6.45 7.86
N PHE A 74 -6.84 -6.02 7.96
CA PHE A 74 -7.81 -6.17 6.88
C PHE A 74 -7.39 -5.36 5.65
N LEU A 75 -6.91 -4.13 5.86
CA LEU A 75 -6.39 -3.29 4.79
C LEU A 75 -5.22 -3.97 4.08
N VAL A 76 -4.22 -4.48 4.82
CA VAL A 76 -3.05 -5.16 4.24
C VAL A 76 -3.46 -6.39 3.42
N SER A 77 -4.38 -7.21 3.95
CA SER A 77 -4.91 -8.37 3.22
C SER A 77 -5.60 -7.95 1.92
N THR A 78 -6.46 -6.94 1.99
CA THR A 78 -7.22 -6.44 0.82
C THR A 78 -6.29 -5.82 -0.22
N LEU A 79 -5.28 -5.06 0.19
CA LEU A 79 -4.28 -4.50 -0.71
C LEU A 79 -3.42 -5.60 -1.35
N THR A 80 -3.10 -6.67 -0.63
CA THR A 80 -2.39 -7.82 -1.18
C THR A 80 -3.23 -8.55 -2.24
N GLU A 81 -4.53 -8.75 -1.99
CA GLU A 81 -5.44 -9.29 -3.01
C GLU A 81 -5.55 -8.38 -4.23
N LEU A 82 -5.56 -7.07 -4.01
CA LEU A 82 -5.57 -6.06 -5.07
C LEU A 82 -4.29 -6.15 -5.93
N ASP A 83 -3.11 -6.24 -5.32
CA ASP A 83 -1.84 -6.43 -6.03
C ASP A 83 -1.85 -7.70 -6.91
N LEU A 84 -2.27 -8.82 -6.34
CA LEU A 84 -2.41 -10.09 -7.07
C LEU A 84 -3.40 -10.00 -8.24
N TYR A 85 -4.50 -9.27 -8.05
CA TYR A 85 -5.48 -9.05 -9.11
C TYR A 85 -4.90 -8.20 -10.24
N VAL A 86 -4.24 -7.07 -9.91
CA VAL A 86 -3.59 -6.19 -10.88
C VAL A 86 -2.53 -6.96 -11.68
N ASP A 87 -1.74 -7.81 -11.03
CA ASP A 87 -0.78 -8.68 -11.70
C ASP A 87 -1.43 -9.69 -12.65
N LYS A 88 -2.55 -10.27 -12.22
CA LYS A 88 -3.31 -11.18 -13.06
C LYS A 88 -3.86 -10.48 -14.30
N VAL A 89 -4.37 -9.25 -14.16
CA VAL A 89 -4.82 -8.45 -15.31
C VAL A 89 -3.64 -8.15 -16.24
N GLY A 90 -2.54 -7.64 -15.70
CA GLY A 90 -1.34 -7.31 -16.47
C GLY A 90 -0.82 -8.50 -17.28
N SER A 91 -0.63 -9.64 -16.62
CA SER A 91 -0.15 -10.88 -17.26
C SER A 91 -1.14 -11.46 -18.27
N THR A 92 -2.45 -11.28 -18.07
CA THR A 92 -3.48 -11.77 -19.00
C THR A 92 -3.55 -10.93 -20.27
N LEU A 93 -3.36 -9.61 -20.14
CA LEU A 93 -3.44 -8.66 -21.25
C LEU A 93 -2.14 -8.52 -22.03
N PHE A 94 -0.99 -8.86 -21.43
CA PHE A 94 0.31 -8.74 -22.07
C PHE A 94 0.36 -9.51 -23.42
N GLY A 95 0.69 -8.79 -24.50
CA GLY A 95 0.80 -9.35 -25.84
C GLY A 95 -0.54 -9.73 -26.49
N ARG A 96 -1.67 -9.27 -25.96
CA ARG A 96 -2.98 -9.41 -26.60
C ARG A 96 -3.28 -8.26 -27.56
N ASP A 97 -4.04 -8.57 -28.60
CA ASP A 97 -4.48 -7.59 -29.60
C ASP A 97 -5.88 -7.01 -29.27
N SER A 98 -6.72 -7.71 -28.53
CA SER A 98 -8.08 -7.28 -28.18
C SER A 98 -8.70 -8.14 -27.07
N LEU A 99 -9.81 -7.67 -26.49
CA LEU A 99 -10.68 -8.44 -25.60
C LEU A 99 -12.03 -8.75 -26.26
N THR A 100 -12.63 -9.88 -25.87
CA THR A 100 -14.05 -10.15 -26.15
C THR A 100 -14.96 -9.33 -25.24
N GLU A 101 -16.21 -9.09 -25.65
CA GLU A 101 -17.22 -8.37 -24.84
C GLU A 101 -17.38 -8.96 -23.43
N LYS A 102 -17.33 -10.30 -23.31
CA LYS A 102 -17.40 -10.98 -22.01
C LYS A 102 -16.20 -10.66 -21.13
N GLU A 103 -14.99 -10.66 -21.70
CA GLU A 103 -13.76 -10.32 -20.97
C GLU A 103 -13.75 -8.85 -20.57
N SER A 104 -14.17 -7.93 -21.44
CA SER A 104 -14.28 -6.51 -21.11
C SER A 104 -15.28 -6.24 -19.98
N ASN A 105 -16.41 -6.95 -19.96
CA ASN A 105 -17.37 -6.85 -18.85
C ASN A 105 -16.78 -7.37 -17.53
N GLN A 106 -16.08 -8.50 -17.55
CA GLN A 106 -15.41 -9.05 -16.37
C GLN A 106 -14.29 -8.13 -15.85
N LEU A 107 -13.52 -7.53 -16.76
CA LEU A 107 -12.51 -6.52 -16.42
C LEU A 107 -13.18 -5.28 -15.79
N GLY A 108 -14.31 -4.84 -16.32
CA GLY A 108 -15.07 -3.71 -15.77
C GLY A 108 -15.51 -3.89 -14.32
N ASP A 109 -15.96 -5.09 -13.94
CA ASP A 109 -16.29 -5.38 -12.54
C ASP A 109 -15.05 -5.34 -11.65
N GLY A 110 -13.92 -5.85 -12.14
CA GLY A 110 -12.64 -5.76 -11.45
C GLY A 110 -12.13 -4.33 -11.29
N VAL A 111 -12.20 -3.49 -12.33
CA VAL A 111 -11.82 -2.07 -12.27
C VAL A 111 -12.64 -1.31 -11.24
N LYS A 112 -13.95 -1.58 -11.13
CA LYS A 112 -14.78 -1.01 -10.06
C LYS A 112 -14.32 -1.46 -8.68
N TRP A 113 -13.98 -2.74 -8.54
CA TRP A 113 -13.47 -3.28 -7.27
C TRP A 113 -12.14 -2.64 -6.87
N ILE A 114 -11.20 -2.45 -7.82
CA ILE A 114 -9.96 -1.68 -7.61
C ILE A 114 -10.29 -0.30 -7.02
N GLY A 115 -11.18 0.46 -7.67
CA GLY A 115 -11.56 1.80 -7.21
C GLY A 115 -12.11 1.81 -5.79
N ASN A 116 -13.02 0.88 -5.46
CA ASN A 116 -13.59 0.76 -4.13
C ASN A 116 -12.53 0.49 -3.05
N VAL A 117 -11.56 -0.40 -3.32
CA VAL A 117 -10.47 -0.72 -2.38
C VAL A 117 -9.60 0.51 -2.14
N LEU A 118 -9.23 1.23 -3.20
CA LEU A 118 -8.40 2.43 -3.08
C LEU A 118 -9.11 3.57 -2.35
N ASP A 119 -10.41 3.76 -2.60
CA ASP A 119 -11.22 4.75 -1.89
C ASP A 119 -11.28 4.41 -0.39
N SER A 120 -11.55 3.15 -0.03
CA SER A 120 -11.53 2.70 1.37
C SER A 120 -10.16 2.91 2.02
N ALA A 121 -9.07 2.54 1.33
CA ALA A 121 -7.71 2.75 1.82
C ALA A 121 -7.40 4.25 2.02
N SER A 122 -7.86 5.11 1.11
CA SER A 122 -7.64 6.56 1.19
C SER A 122 -8.34 7.20 2.37
N ILE A 123 -9.56 6.77 2.71
CA ILE A 123 -10.32 7.29 3.85
C ILE A 123 -9.63 6.89 5.15
N LEU A 124 -9.28 5.61 5.26
CA LEU A 124 -8.63 5.04 6.42
C LEU A 124 -7.28 5.71 6.71
N LEU A 125 -6.42 5.76 5.70
CA LEU A 125 -5.08 6.31 5.82
C LEU A 125 -5.01 7.83 5.62
N ARG A 126 -6.17 8.48 5.38
CA ARG A 126 -6.31 9.92 5.09
C ARG A 126 -5.43 10.38 3.92
N LEU A 127 -5.35 9.56 2.88
CA LEU A 127 -4.59 9.85 1.66
C LEU A 127 -5.36 10.83 0.77
N LYS A 128 -4.61 11.64 0.04
CA LYS A 128 -5.13 12.51 -1.02
C LYS A 128 -4.69 11.95 -2.37
N LEU A 129 -5.49 11.04 -2.93
CA LEU A 129 -5.15 10.32 -4.16
C LEU A 129 -4.95 11.25 -5.38
N ASP A 130 -5.51 12.46 -5.33
CA ASP A 130 -5.36 13.55 -6.30
C ASP A 130 -4.03 14.31 -6.16
N GLN A 131 -3.23 14.01 -5.13
CA GLN A 131 -1.92 14.62 -4.87
C GLN A 131 -0.79 13.59 -4.89
N ILE A 132 -1.11 12.30 -4.88
CA ILE A 132 -0.12 11.23 -4.90
C ILE A 132 0.18 10.87 -6.36
N LYS A 133 1.44 11.03 -6.75
CA LYS A 133 1.95 10.64 -8.07
C LYS A 133 2.88 9.42 -7.90
N PRO A 134 2.44 8.22 -8.32
CA PRO A 134 3.33 7.08 -8.40
C PRO A 134 4.43 7.35 -9.42
N MET A 135 5.57 6.66 -9.29
CA MET A 135 6.61 6.72 -10.31
C MET A 135 6.07 6.14 -11.63
N GLY A 136 6.27 6.82 -12.76
CA GLY A 136 5.72 6.38 -14.05
C GLY A 136 5.36 7.55 -14.95
N THR A 137 4.13 7.57 -15.46
CA THR A 137 3.60 8.56 -16.41
C THR A 137 3.46 9.98 -15.86
N GLY A 138 3.62 10.18 -14.55
CA GLY A 138 3.43 11.46 -13.88
C GLY A 138 1.98 11.79 -13.51
N ASN A 139 1.04 10.90 -13.86
CA ASN A 139 -0.35 11.00 -13.45
C ASN A 139 -0.52 10.75 -11.94
N THR A 140 -1.48 11.44 -11.34
CA THR A 140 -1.91 11.15 -9.96
C THR A 140 -2.70 9.85 -9.90
N VAL A 141 -2.77 9.21 -8.72
CA VAL A 141 -3.56 7.99 -8.54
C VAL A 141 -5.01 8.18 -8.99
N SER A 142 -5.62 9.35 -8.70
CA SER A 142 -6.97 9.68 -9.18
C SER A 142 -7.07 9.77 -10.71
N GLN A 143 -6.06 10.32 -11.39
CA GLN A 143 -6.02 10.38 -12.86
C GLN A 143 -5.84 8.99 -13.46
N ILE A 144 -4.90 8.20 -12.94
CA ILE A 144 -4.67 6.80 -13.36
C ILE A 144 -5.96 6.00 -13.27
N MET A 145 -6.68 6.08 -12.13
CA MET A 145 -7.95 5.39 -11.94
C MET A 145 -9.04 5.87 -12.91
N SER A 146 -9.07 7.17 -13.23
CA SER A 146 -9.99 7.71 -14.23
C SER A 146 -9.70 7.17 -15.64
N GLU A 147 -8.42 7.06 -16.02
CA GLU A 147 -8.02 6.51 -17.32
C GLU A 147 -8.35 5.02 -17.43
N ILE A 148 -7.99 4.21 -16.42
CA ILE A 148 -8.34 2.78 -16.35
C ILE A 148 -9.86 2.59 -16.43
N SER A 149 -10.63 3.38 -15.67
CA SER A 149 -12.09 3.31 -15.64
C SER A 149 -12.75 3.74 -16.94
N SER A 150 -12.13 4.64 -17.71
CA SER A 150 -12.68 5.12 -18.98
C SER A 150 -12.34 4.18 -20.15
N ASN A 151 -11.21 3.47 -20.06
CA ASN A 151 -10.64 2.74 -21.19
C ASN A 151 -10.87 1.23 -21.15
N TYR A 152 -11.24 0.63 -20.02
CA TYR A 152 -11.39 -0.84 -19.91
C TYR A 152 -12.39 -1.46 -20.90
N GLY A 153 -13.38 -0.68 -21.37
CA GLY A 153 -14.38 -1.12 -22.34
C GLY A 153 -13.95 -1.03 -23.81
N ASN A 154 -12.85 -0.31 -24.09
CA ASN A 154 -12.38 0.02 -25.44
C ASN A 154 -10.98 -0.56 -25.70
N LEU A 155 -10.75 -1.79 -25.26
CA LEU A 155 -9.50 -2.52 -25.47
C LEU A 155 -9.60 -3.41 -26.72
N ASP A 156 -9.81 -2.75 -27.87
CA ASP A 156 -10.10 -3.39 -29.17
C ASP A 156 -8.88 -3.52 -30.10
N ASN A 157 -7.74 -2.95 -29.69
CA ASN A 157 -6.49 -2.99 -30.41
C ASN A 157 -5.28 -2.99 -29.46
N MET A 158 -4.10 -3.31 -30.00
CA MET A 158 -2.84 -3.40 -29.25
C MET A 158 -2.44 -2.08 -28.59
N GLU A 159 -2.60 -0.94 -29.25
CA GLU A 159 -2.23 0.38 -28.71
C GLU A 159 -3.10 0.76 -27.49
N ALA A 160 -4.40 0.47 -27.56
CA ALA A 160 -5.32 0.67 -26.43
C ALA A 160 -4.98 -0.23 -25.23
N ILE A 161 -4.58 -1.48 -25.49
CA ILE A 161 -4.13 -2.40 -24.45
C ILE A 161 -2.82 -1.93 -23.83
N GLU A 162 -1.85 -1.47 -24.63
CA GLU A 162 -0.58 -0.94 -24.14
C GLU A 162 -0.78 0.29 -23.24
N ALA A 163 -1.60 1.26 -23.66
CA ALA A 163 -1.92 2.43 -22.85
C ALA A 163 -2.65 2.08 -21.54
N PHE A 164 -3.52 1.06 -21.57
CA PHE A 164 -4.16 0.55 -20.37
C PHE A 164 -3.15 -0.12 -19.43
N LEU A 165 -2.23 -0.92 -19.97
CA LEU A 165 -1.18 -1.60 -19.23
C LEU A 165 -0.17 -0.62 -18.60
N GLU A 166 0.12 0.51 -19.26
CA GLU A 166 0.97 1.57 -18.71
C GLU A 166 0.35 2.17 -17.45
N ASN A 167 -0.93 2.56 -17.50
CA ASN A 167 -1.67 3.04 -16.33
C ASN A 167 -1.79 1.96 -15.23
N LEU A 168 -2.03 0.70 -15.61
CA LEU A 168 -2.13 -0.40 -14.67
C LEU A 168 -0.79 -0.65 -13.96
N ARG A 169 0.33 -0.46 -14.65
CA ARG A 169 1.69 -0.55 -14.08
C ARG A 169 1.93 0.56 -13.05
N ASP A 170 1.61 1.80 -13.39
CA ASP A 170 1.74 2.92 -12.45
C ASP A 170 0.88 2.71 -11.19
N LEU A 171 -0.34 2.19 -11.38
CA LEU A 171 -1.21 1.81 -10.28
C LEU A 171 -0.59 0.68 -9.44
N LYS A 172 0.01 -0.32 -10.06
CA LYS A 172 0.71 -1.40 -9.34
C LYS A 172 1.82 -0.85 -8.45
N LEU A 173 2.64 0.06 -8.99
CA LEU A 173 3.74 0.68 -8.24
C LEU A 173 3.21 1.42 -7.00
N PHE A 174 2.06 2.10 -7.11
CA PHE A 174 1.38 2.70 -5.97
C PHE A 174 0.91 1.65 -4.95
N ILE A 175 0.25 0.59 -5.39
CA ILE A 175 -0.26 -0.46 -4.51
C ILE A 175 0.88 -1.12 -3.73
N MET A 176 2.01 -1.42 -4.40
CA MET A 176 3.20 -1.98 -3.76
C MET A 176 3.77 -1.05 -2.69
N ASP A 177 3.89 0.25 -2.98
CA ASP A 177 4.34 1.25 -2.00
C ASP A 177 3.37 1.35 -0.81
N LEU A 178 2.06 1.30 -1.09
CA LEU A 178 1.02 1.36 -0.07
C LEU A 178 1.03 0.13 0.86
N ILE A 179 1.18 -1.07 0.31
CA ILE A 179 1.35 -2.31 1.08
C ILE A 179 2.57 -2.20 2.00
N ALA A 180 3.71 -1.78 1.45
CA ALA A 180 4.95 -1.68 2.22
C ALA A 180 4.80 -0.71 3.40
N ARG A 181 4.16 0.45 3.20
CA ARG A 181 3.92 1.42 4.28
C ARG A 181 2.91 0.93 5.32
N THR A 182 1.82 0.30 4.89
CA THR A 182 0.78 -0.17 5.80
C THR A 182 1.28 -1.27 6.73
N GLN A 183 2.13 -2.17 6.22
CA GLN A 183 2.80 -3.18 7.03
C GLN A 183 3.68 -2.60 8.15
N VAL A 184 4.24 -1.39 7.95
CA VAL A 184 5.11 -0.73 8.94
C VAL A 184 4.33 -0.09 10.08
N LEU A 185 3.06 0.29 9.85
CA LEU A 185 2.26 1.05 10.82
C LEU A 185 1.88 0.24 12.07
N ASP A 186 1.88 -1.09 12.01
CA ASP A 186 1.56 -1.95 13.15
C ASP A 186 2.80 -2.64 13.78
N LEU A 187 4.00 -2.35 13.30
CA LEU A 187 5.20 -3.02 13.81
C LEU A 187 5.53 -2.64 15.26
N ASP A 188 6.12 -3.61 15.97
CA ASP A 188 6.66 -3.41 17.31
C ASP A 188 8.03 -2.69 17.30
N LEU A 189 8.44 -2.19 18.47
CA LEU A 189 9.71 -1.46 18.61
C LEU A 189 10.94 -2.30 18.20
N PRO A 190 11.07 -3.59 18.55
CA PRO A 190 12.17 -4.44 18.07
C PRO A 190 12.25 -4.51 16.54
N THR A 191 11.12 -4.71 15.86
CA THR A 191 11.07 -4.82 14.39
C THR A 191 11.38 -3.48 13.72
N LEU A 192 10.85 -2.37 14.25
CA LEU A 192 11.20 -1.03 13.77
C LEU A 192 12.70 -0.73 13.91
N LYS A 193 13.32 -1.20 14.99
CA LYS A 193 14.78 -1.10 15.18
C LYS A 193 15.56 -1.94 14.17
N GLU A 194 15.05 -3.12 13.81
CA GLU A 194 15.65 -3.98 12.78
C GLU A 194 15.58 -3.34 11.39
N ILE A 195 14.44 -2.72 11.03
CA ILE A 195 14.30 -1.94 9.78
C ILE A 195 15.34 -0.83 9.74
N LEU A 196 15.47 -0.06 10.82
CA LEU A 196 16.45 1.02 10.92
C LEU A 196 17.90 0.50 10.79
N ASN A 197 18.23 -0.61 11.45
CA ASN A 197 19.55 -1.24 11.32
C ASN A 197 19.84 -1.70 9.90
N THR A 198 18.87 -2.39 9.28
CA THR A 198 18.98 -2.88 7.90
C THR A 198 19.24 -1.72 6.94
N PHE A 199 18.53 -0.60 7.11
CA PHE A 199 18.75 0.58 6.29
C PHE A 199 20.14 1.19 6.52
N ILE A 200 20.57 1.35 7.78
CA ILE A 200 21.90 1.86 8.14
C ILE A 200 23.01 1.01 7.51
N ASP A 201 22.88 -0.32 7.60
CA ASP A 201 23.90 -1.25 7.13
C ASP A 201 23.92 -1.38 5.60
N ASN A 202 22.76 -1.21 4.94
CA ASN A 202 22.61 -1.35 3.49
C ASN A 202 22.52 -0.03 2.72
N ILE A 203 22.79 1.12 3.35
CA ILE A 203 22.69 2.43 2.67
C ILE A 203 23.59 2.52 1.43
N GLY A 204 24.75 1.86 1.46
CA GLY A 204 25.64 1.75 0.28
C GLY A 204 24.98 1.00 -0.88
N GLY A 205 24.29 -0.10 -0.59
CA GLY A 205 23.55 -0.87 -1.60
C GLY A 205 22.37 -0.09 -2.18
N LEU A 206 21.68 0.73 -1.37
CA LEU A 206 20.64 1.63 -1.84
C LEU A 206 21.19 2.70 -2.78
N LYS A 207 22.35 3.30 -2.47
CA LYS A 207 23.02 4.25 -3.38
C LYS A 207 23.43 3.58 -4.70
N GLU A 208 23.98 2.35 -4.65
CA GLU A 208 24.27 1.59 -5.87
C GLU A 208 23.02 1.26 -6.69
N ALA A 209 21.86 1.04 -6.05
CA ALA A 209 20.60 0.85 -6.76
C ALA A 209 20.20 2.10 -7.55
N PHE A 210 20.35 3.29 -6.98
CA PHE A 210 20.12 4.56 -7.69
C PHE A 210 21.09 4.78 -8.87
N VAL A 211 22.36 4.39 -8.74
CA VAL A 211 23.29 4.40 -9.89
C VAL A 211 22.78 3.52 -11.02
N LYS A 212 22.29 2.32 -10.72
CA LYS A 212 21.71 1.41 -11.73
C LYS A 212 20.43 1.96 -12.38
N VAL A 213 19.64 2.75 -11.65
CA VAL A 213 18.48 3.47 -12.24
C VAL A 213 18.96 4.40 -13.34
N ASN A 214 19.97 5.23 -13.06
CA ASN A 214 20.51 6.16 -14.04
C ASN A 214 21.15 5.44 -15.24
N GLU A 215 21.91 4.37 -15.01
CA GLU A 215 22.45 3.53 -16.09
C GLU A 215 21.34 2.92 -16.97
N ALA A 216 20.24 2.47 -16.36
CA ALA A 216 19.10 1.92 -17.08
C ALA A 216 18.43 2.97 -17.97
N TYR A 217 18.16 4.18 -17.45
CA TYR A 217 17.65 5.30 -18.23
C TYR A 217 18.58 5.70 -19.39
N GLN A 218 19.89 5.82 -19.14
CA GLN A 218 20.88 6.15 -20.18
C GLN A 218 20.97 5.09 -21.28
N SER A 219 20.66 3.83 -20.94
CA SER A 219 20.63 2.72 -21.89
C SER A 219 19.27 2.52 -22.59
N GLY A 220 18.29 3.40 -22.34
CA GLY A 220 16.93 3.34 -22.90
C GLY A 220 16.07 2.20 -22.36
N LYS A 221 16.38 1.68 -21.17
CA LYS A 221 15.62 0.64 -20.48
C LYS A 221 14.68 1.25 -19.44
N ASP A 222 13.81 2.15 -19.90
CA ASP A 222 13.00 3.02 -19.05
C ASP A 222 12.11 2.21 -18.09
N GLU A 223 11.54 1.09 -18.54
CA GLU A 223 10.71 0.23 -17.69
C GLU A 223 11.52 -0.34 -16.50
N VAL A 224 12.74 -0.81 -16.77
CA VAL A 224 13.64 -1.35 -15.74
C VAL A 224 14.09 -0.24 -14.80
N ALA A 225 14.37 0.95 -15.34
CA ALA A 225 14.76 2.10 -14.55
C ALA A 225 13.65 2.53 -13.58
N THR A 226 12.40 2.61 -14.05
CA THR A 226 11.23 2.96 -13.25
C THR A 226 10.95 1.92 -12.16
N GLU A 227 11.10 0.63 -12.47
CA GLU A 227 10.96 -0.44 -11.46
C GLU A 227 12.03 -0.33 -10.36
N LEU A 228 13.31 -0.22 -10.75
CA LEU A 228 14.43 -0.07 -9.81
C LEU A 228 14.29 1.19 -8.96
N LEU A 229 13.83 2.29 -9.57
CA LEU A 229 13.60 3.55 -8.88
C LEU A 229 12.49 3.38 -7.85
N THR A 230 11.37 2.78 -8.23
CA THR A 230 10.25 2.52 -7.31
C THR A 230 10.71 1.68 -6.13
N GLN A 231 11.40 0.56 -6.37
CA GLN A 231 11.91 -0.29 -5.29
C GLN A 231 12.84 0.46 -4.32
N SER A 232 13.66 1.36 -4.85
CA SER A 232 14.60 2.16 -4.04
C SER A 232 13.87 3.24 -3.24
N VAL A 233 12.89 3.92 -3.86
CA VAL A 233 12.04 4.92 -3.18
C VAL A 233 11.14 4.27 -2.14
N THR A 234 10.60 3.09 -2.39
CA THR A 234 9.80 2.33 -1.39
C THR A 234 10.62 2.02 -0.15
N GLN A 235 11.90 1.67 -0.26
CA GLN A 235 12.77 1.49 0.92
C GLN A 235 12.90 2.78 1.75
N ILE A 236 13.02 3.93 1.10
CA ILE A 236 13.04 5.24 1.79
C ILE A 236 11.68 5.52 2.45
N ASN A 237 10.58 5.28 1.75
CA ASN A 237 9.23 5.52 2.29
C ASN A 237 8.91 4.62 3.49
N VAL A 238 9.36 3.36 3.46
CA VAL A 238 9.28 2.42 4.60
C VAL A 238 10.04 2.96 5.80
N LEU A 239 11.27 3.47 5.59
CA LEU A 239 12.04 4.12 6.65
C LEU A 239 11.31 5.35 7.22
N LEU A 240 10.83 6.24 6.35
CA LEU A 240 10.10 7.45 6.77
C LEU A 240 8.83 7.11 7.56
N THR A 241 8.10 6.10 7.12
CA THR A 241 6.90 5.60 7.80
C THR A 241 7.25 4.95 9.13
N SER A 242 8.41 4.29 9.22
CA SER A 242 8.92 3.75 10.49
C SER A 242 9.11 4.85 11.54
N PHE A 243 9.51 6.07 11.16
CA PHE A 243 9.60 7.19 12.12
C PHE A 243 8.23 7.62 12.65
N ILE A 244 7.20 7.61 11.80
CA ILE A 244 5.82 7.88 12.21
C ILE A 244 5.39 6.82 13.24
N THR A 245 5.59 5.54 12.93
CA THR A 245 5.26 4.44 13.85
C THR A 245 6.07 4.53 15.15
N LEU A 246 7.36 4.85 15.07
CA LEU A 246 8.22 5.04 16.24
C LEU A 246 7.72 6.17 17.14
N LYS A 247 7.28 7.31 16.58
CA LYS A 247 6.70 8.42 17.34
C LYS A 247 5.44 7.98 18.10
N LEU A 248 4.62 7.13 17.48
CA LEU A 248 3.40 6.59 18.09
C LEU A 248 3.71 5.58 19.20
N LYS A 249 4.65 4.66 18.97
CA LYS A 249 4.99 3.58 19.92
C LYS A 249 5.95 4.02 21.03
N LYS A 250 6.71 5.11 20.83
CA LYS A 250 7.61 5.72 21.82
C LYS A 250 7.42 7.25 21.88
N PRO A 251 6.33 7.74 22.51
CA PRO A 251 6.01 9.17 22.57
C PRO A 251 7.09 10.05 23.22
N ASP A 252 7.95 9.47 24.07
CA ASP A 252 9.08 10.14 24.71
C ASP A 252 10.24 10.43 23.74
N LEU A 253 10.23 9.84 22.54
CA LEU A 253 11.18 10.16 21.47
C LEU A 253 10.70 11.40 20.72
N ASP A 254 11.20 12.56 21.11
CA ASP A 254 10.96 13.80 20.38
C ASP A 254 11.98 13.96 19.25
N PHE A 255 11.51 13.81 18.00
CA PHE A 255 12.30 14.01 16.80
C PHE A 255 12.73 15.47 16.61
N SER A 256 12.00 16.44 17.17
CA SER A 256 12.34 17.86 17.05
C SER A 256 13.58 18.24 17.86
N GLU A 257 13.97 17.44 18.85
CA GLU A 257 15.20 17.60 19.63
C GLU A 257 16.42 16.92 18.98
N ILE A 258 16.25 16.26 17.83
CA ILE A 258 17.33 15.57 17.14
C ILE A 258 17.96 16.55 16.15
N GLU A 259 19.17 16.98 16.46
CA GLU A 259 19.93 17.96 15.69
C GLU A 259 21.38 17.49 15.55
N ILE A 260 21.96 17.68 14.36
CA ILE A 260 23.36 17.41 14.07
C ILE A 260 23.91 18.62 13.31
N ASP A 261 25.00 19.20 13.82
CA ASP A 261 25.68 20.36 13.21
C ASP A 261 24.78 21.56 12.90
N GLY A 262 23.75 21.82 13.72
CA GLY A 262 22.80 22.93 13.50
C GLY A 262 21.57 22.57 12.68
N ILE A 263 21.52 21.36 12.10
CA ILE A 263 20.46 20.90 11.19
C ILE A 263 19.54 19.95 11.94
N GLY A 264 18.24 20.22 11.90
CA GLY A 264 17.23 19.40 12.54
C GLY A 264 16.89 18.15 11.74
N PHE A 265 16.46 17.09 12.42
CA PHE A 265 15.99 15.86 11.75
C PHE A 265 14.81 16.11 10.81
N GLU A 266 13.83 16.91 11.25
CA GLU A 266 12.65 17.24 10.42
C GLU A 266 13.04 17.98 9.14
N GLU A 267 14.01 18.91 9.23
CA GLU A 267 14.57 19.61 8.07
C GLU A 267 15.20 18.62 7.08
N LYS A 268 16.01 17.70 7.58
CA LYS A 268 16.67 16.70 6.73
C LYS A 268 15.68 15.70 6.11
N THR A 269 14.61 15.32 6.82
CA THR A 269 13.51 14.55 6.22
C THR A 269 12.76 15.34 5.16
N GLY A 270 12.62 16.66 5.33
CA GLY A 270 12.01 17.56 4.35
C GLY A 270 12.81 17.59 3.05
N GLU A 271 14.12 17.82 3.15
CA GLU A 271 15.04 17.83 2.01
C GLU A 271 15.01 16.51 1.22
N LEU A 272 15.00 15.37 1.92
CA LEU A 272 14.89 14.06 1.28
C LEU A 272 13.59 13.92 0.49
N ASN A 273 12.46 14.37 1.03
CA ASN A 273 11.18 14.36 0.33
C ASN A 273 11.15 15.32 -0.86
N GLU A 274 11.79 16.50 -0.73
CA GLU A 274 11.89 17.47 -1.82
C GLU A 274 12.68 16.93 -3.01
N ILE A 275 13.79 16.23 -2.77
CA ILE A 275 14.58 15.58 -3.83
C ILE A 275 13.76 14.48 -4.52
N LEU A 276 13.08 13.63 -3.75
CA LEU A 276 12.22 12.58 -4.31
C LEU A 276 11.07 13.18 -5.16
N ALA A 277 10.48 14.29 -4.71
CA ALA A 277 9.47 15.02 -5.47
C ALA A 277 10.05 15.66 -6.74
N ALA A 278 11.25 16.22 -6.68
CA ALA A 278 11.93 16.80 -7.83
C ALA A 278 12.25 15.75 -8.90
N ILE A 279 12.68 14.55 -8.48
CA ILE A 279 12.87 13.40 -9.38
C ILE A 279 11.55 13.03 -10.06
N ALA A 280 10.46 12.91 -9.31
CA ALA A 280 9.15 12.58 -9.86
C ALA A 280 8.67 13.62 -10.90
N VAL A 281 8.87 14.92 -10.63
CA VAL A 281 8.54 16.00 -11.56
C VAL A 281 9.41 15.95 -12.82
N ALA A 282 10.71 15.70 -12.69
CA ALA A 282 11.60 15.59 -13.85
C ALA A 282 11.22 14.41 -14.76
N LEU A 283 10.82 13.28 -14.17
CA LEU A 283 10.33 12.12 -14.94
C LEU A 283 9.01 12.41 -15.65
N GLU A 284 8.07 13.12 -15.01
CA GLU A 284 6.84 13.60 -15.63
C GLU A 284 7.12 14.50 -16.86
N GLU A 285 8.09 15.40 -16.74
CA GLU A 285 8.53 16.28 -17.82
C GLU A 285 9.35 15.55 -18.91
N LYS A 286 9.59 14.24 -18.74
CA LYS A 286 10.49 13.41 -19.56
C LYS A 286 11.93 13.98 -19.64
N ASP A 287 12.32 14.74 -18.62
CA ASP A 287 13.66 15.28 -18.47
C ASP A 287 14.54 14.27 -17.72
N ILE A 288 14.95 13.24 -18.47
CA ILE A 288 15.77 12.15 -17.95
C ILE A 288 17.14 12.64 -17.47
N ILE A 289 17.66 13.73 -18.05
CA ILE A 289 18.95 14.30 -17.64
C ILE A 289 18.81 14.88 -16.23
N ARG A 290 17.81 15.73 -16.02
CA ARG A 290 17.55 16.33 -14.70
C ARG A 290 17.22 15.27 -13.65
N ALA A 291 16.40 14.27 -13.99
CA ALA A 291 16.11 13.15 -13.10
C ALA A 291 17.40 12.37 -12.75
N GLY A 292 18.24 12.12 -13.77
CA GLY A 292 19.53 11.46 -13.62
C GLY A 292 20.47 12.20 -12.69
N ASP A 293 20.58 13.53 -12.80
CA ASP A 293 21.43 14.35 -11.94
C ASP A 293 21.02 14.26 -10.46
N SER A 294 19.72 14.38 -10.17
CA SER A 294 19.20 14.23 -8.80
C SER A 294 19.40 12.81 -8.25
N ILE A 295 19.23 11.78 -9.10
CA ILE A 295 19.43 10.37 -8.71
C ILE A 295 20.90 10.03 -8.49
N GLU A 296 21.81 10.57 -9.30
CA GLU A 296 23.23 10.24 -9.30
C GLU A 296 24.02 11.02 -8.23
N TYR A 297 23.66 12.27 -7.97
CA TYR A 297 24.46 13.16 -7.12
C TYR A 297 23.73 13.67 -5.88
N GLU A 298 22.52 14.22 -6.03
CA GLU A 298 21.80 14.86 -4.91
C GLU A 298 21.33 13.82 -3.89
N LEU A 299 20.60 12.80 -4.34
CA LEU A 299 20.01 11.80 -3.48
C LEU A 299 21.06 10.98 -2.70
N PRO A 300 22.15 10.47 -3.32
CA PRO A 300 23.22 9.78 -2.59
C PRO A 300 23.89 10.67 -1.53
N GLY A 301 24.10 11.95 -1.82
CA GLY A 301 24.66 12.92 -0.87
C GLY A 301 23.73 13.15 0.33
N THR A 302 22.44 13.39 0.08
CA THR A 302 21.43 13.55 1.14
C THR A 302 21.32 12.30 2.00
N LEU A 303 21.43 11.10 1.42
CA LEU A 303 21.44 9.83 2.17
C LEU A 303 22.67 9.72 3.09
N ASP A 304 23.85 10.13 2.64
CA ASP A 304 25.07 10.15 3.46
C ASP A 304 24.94 11.11 4.64
N GLU A 305 24.33 12.27 4.43
CA GLU A 305 24.04 13.25 5.48
C GLU A 305 22.91 12.82 6.42
N PHE A 306 22.00 11.96 5.96
CA PHE A 306 20.91 11.41 6.79
C PHE A 306 21.40 10.33 7.75
N LEU A 307 22.45 9.58 7.37
CA LEU A 307 22.98 8.44 8.11
C LEU A 307 23.34 8.73 9.59
N PRO A 308 23.97 9.87 9.96
CA PRO A 308 24.22 10.22 11.35
C PRO A 308 22.95 10.34 12.19
N PHE A 309 21.87 10.92 11.64
CA PHE A 309 20.59 11.02 12.33
C PHE A 309 20.00 9.64 12.62
N LEU A 310 20.06 8.73 11.65
CA LEU A 310 19.59 7.35 11.81
C LEU A 310 20.32 6.63 12.95
N LYS A 311 21.64 6.81 13.06
CA LYS A 311 22.44 6.23 14.13
C LYS A 311 22.06 6.78 15.50
N LEU A 312 21.81 8.09 15.61
CA LEU A 312 21.37 8.74 16.84
C LEU A 312 19.97 8.27 17.27
N ILE A 313 19.04 8.16 16.32
CA ILE A 313 17.69 7.63 16.55
C ILE A 313 17.77 6.19 17.08
N ARG A 314 18.59 5.33 16.46
CA ARG A 314 18.82 3.94 16.91
C ARG A 314 19.31 3.88 18.36
N GLU A 315 20.19 4.78 18.76
CA GLU A 315 20.68 4.86 20.14
C GLU A 315 19.57 5.25 21.12
N LYS A 316 18.70 6.20 20.74
CA LYS A 316 17.57 6.65 21.57
C LYS A 316 16.40 5.64 21.65
N ILE A 317 16.28 4.73 20.68
CA ILE A 317 15.28 3.65 20.70
C ILE A 317 15.73 2.47 21.58
N SER A 318 17.05 2.31 21.79
CA SER A 318 17.63 1.27 22.66
C SER A 318 17.26 1.46 24.13
#